data_AF-A0A316NV51-F1
#
_entry.id   AF-A0A316NV51-F1
#
_cell.length_a   1.000
_cell.length_b   1.000
_cell.length_c   1.000
_cell.angle_alpha   90.00
_cell.angle_beta   90.00
_cell.angle_gamma   90.00
#
_symmetry.space_group_name_H-M   'P 1'
#
loop_
_entity.id
_entity.type
_entity.pdbx_description
1 polymer ?
#
loop_
_entity_poly.entity_id
_entity_poly.type
_entity_poly.pdbx_seq_one_letter_code
_entity_poly.pdbx_strand_id
1 'polypeptide(L)'
;MANVNRTKVITGKNTRLSYFHGWDPVSINGGPERYSVSVLIPKDDKETVKAINDAVDAAIEEGIAKFGGKKPNKAAIKLPLRDGDTEREDEAYAGHWFINANSKTAPQIVDKAVKPILDRDEVYSG
;
A
#
# COMPACT_ATOMS: atom_id res chain seq x y z
N MET A 1 -11.35 -23.32 -9.25
CA MET A 1 -10.29 -22.70 -8.42
C MET A 1 -10.39 -21.21 -8.65
N ALA A 2 -10.54 -20.40 -7.61
CA ALA A 2 -10.61 -18.94 -7.79
C ALA A 2 -9.32 -18.45 -8.48
N ASN A 3 -9.44 -17.58 -9.47
CA ASN A 3 -8.28 -16.91 -10.07
C ASN A 3 -7.54 -16.19 -8.94
N VAL A 4 -6.37 -16.70 -8.56
CA VAL A 4 -5.51 -16.07 -7.56
C VAL A 4 -4.97 -14.79 -8.19
N ASN A 5 -5.43 -13.63 -7.71
CA ASN A 5 -4.88 -12.35 -8.15
C ASN A 5 -3.47 -12.20 -7.55
N ARG A 6 -2.45 -12.42 -8.38
CA ARG A 6 -1.04 -12.43 -7.98
C ARG A 6 -0.51 -11.06 -7.54
N THR A 7 -1.22 -9.97 -7.85
CA THR A 7 -0.81 -8.59 -7.51
C THR A 7 -1.59 -8.01 -6.34
N LYS A 8 -2.51 -8.77 -5.74
CA LYS A 8 -3.30 -8.35 -4.57
C LYS A 8 -2.63 -8.84 -3.27
N VAL A 9 -2.46 -7.92 -2.33
CA VAL A 9 -1.98 -8.22 -0.96
C VAL A 9 -2.95 -7.64 0.07
N ILE A 10 -3.19 -8.38 1.15
CA ILE A 10 -3.87 -7.92 2.36
C ILE A 10 -2.79 -7.87 3.45
N THR A 11 -2.61 -6.72 4.09
CA THR A 11 -1.56 -6.55 5.11
C THR A 11 -1.97 -7.12 6.46
N GLY A 12 -0.98 -7.31 7.34
CA GLY A 12 -1.20 -7.80 8.71
C GLY A 12 -1.94 -6.82 9.61
N LYS A 13 -2.47 -7.33 10.72
CA LYS A 13 -3.25 -6.57 11.71
C LYS A 13 -2.48 -5.42 12.39
N ASN A 14 -1.15 -5.47 12.38
CA ASN A 14 -0.28 -4.48 13.00
C ASN A 14 0.11 -3.36 12.02
N THR A 15 -0.52 -3.31 10.84
CA THR A 15 -0.37 -2.19 9.91
C THR A 15 -0.91 -0.91 10.53
N ARG A 16 -0.10 0.15 10.48
CA ARG A 16 -0.47 1.49 10.94
C ARG A 16 -0.79 2.38 9.74
N LEU A 17 -1.80 3.24 9.88
CA LEU A 17 -2.19 4.18 8.83
C LEU A 17 -1.58 5.55 9.12
N SER A 18 -0.81 6.06 8.16
CA SER A 18 -0.27 7.43 8.21
C SER A 18 -0.81 8.23 7.02
N TYR A 19 -1.06 9.53 7.22
CA TYR A 19 -1.68 10.42 6.23
C TYR A 19 -2.94 9.80 5.59
N PHE A 20 -3.87 9.38 6.45
CA PHE A 20 -5.10 8.73 6.04
C PHE A 20 -6.08 9.72 5.40
N HIS A 21 -6.34 9.52 4.11
CA HIS A 21 -7.34 10.20 3.31
C HIS A 21 -8.29 9.16 2.69
N GLY A 22 -8.82 8.25 3.52
CA GLY A 22 -9.77 7.23 3.08
C GLY A 22 -11.22 7.68 3.13
N TRP A 23 -11.55 8.70 3.93
CA TRP A 23 -12.90 9.25 4.02
C TRP A 23 -13.23 10.21 2.87
N ASP A 24 -12.31 11.12 2.56
CA ASP A 24 -12.44 12.10 1.50
C ASP A 24 -11.13 12.17 0.71
N PRO A 25 -11.18 12.32 -0.63
CA PRO A 25 -9.99 12.39 -1.45
C PRO A 25 -9.32 13.76 -1.31
N VAL A 26 -7.99 13.80 -1.45
CA VAL A 26 -7.22 15.03 -1.39
C VAL A 26 -6.26 15.15 -2.58
N SER A 27 -5.91 16.38 -2.95
CA SER A 27 -4.83 16.65 -3.90
C SER A 27 -3.49 16.69 -3.15
N ILE A 28 -2.54 15.85 -3.57
CA ILE A 28 -1.18 15.84 -3.03
C ILE A 28 -0.25 16.44 -4.10
N ASN A 29 0.49 17.49 -3.74
CA ASN A 29 1.45 18.19 -4.62
C ASN A 29 0.84 18.69 -5.95
N GLY A 30 -0.41 19.16 -5.92
CA GLY A 30 -1.13 19.63 -7.11
C GLY A 30 -1.57 18.51 -8.07
N GLY A 31 -1.47 17.25 -7.65
CA GLY A 31 -2.00 16.10 -8.38
C GLY A 31 -3.53 16.04 -8.38
N PRO A 32 -4.13 15.14 -9.16
CA PRO A 32 -5.57 14.93 -9.11
C PRO A 32 -6.00 14.40 -7.73
N GLU A 33 -7.21 14.74 -7.30
CA GLU A 33 -7.76 14.26 -6.03
C GLU A 33 -7.82 12.72 -6.00
N ARG A 34 -7.33 12.14 -4.90
CA ARG A 34 -7.29 10.70 -4.67
C ARG A 34 -7.59 10.39 -3.21
N TYR A 35 -8.29 9.29 -3.00
CA TYR A 35 -8.26 8.60 -1.71
C TYR A 35 -6.87 8.00 -1.56
N SER A 36 -6.23 8.19 -0.41
CA SER A 36 -4.84 7.76 -0.25
C SER A 36 -4.48 7.48 1.21
N VAL A 37 -3.43 6.71 1.39
CA VAL A 37 -2.85 6.40 2.70
C VAL A 37 -1.40 5.97 2.55
N SER A 38 -0.57 6.33 3.52
CA SER A 38 0.74 5.72 3.73
C SER A 38 0.58 4.53 4.68
N VAL A 39 0.68 3.33 4.12
CA VAL A 39 0.50 2.07 4.82
C VAL A 39 1.84 1.68 5.45
N LEU A 40 1.93 1.74 6.78
CA LEU A 40 3.13 1.37 7.52
C LEU A 40 3.07 -0.09 7.92
N ILE A 41 4.08 -0.86 7.52
CA ILE A 41 4.16 -2.30 7.71
C ILE A 41 5.37 -2.57 8.61
N PRO A 42 5.18 -3.12 9.81
CA PRO A 42 6.28 -3.46 10.69
C PRO A 42 7.32 -4.34 9.99
N LYS A 43 8.62 -4.06 10.18
CA LYS A 43 9.69 -4.84 9.55
C LYS A 43 9.73 -6.30 10.00
N ASP A 44 9.13 -6.65 11.13
CA ASP A 44 9.00 -8.00 11.64
C ASP A 44 7.84 -8.80 10.99
N ASP A 45 6.89 -8.13 10.31
CA ASP A 45 5.86 -8.78 9.49
C ASP A 45 6.46 -9.30 8.16
N LYS A 46 7.23 -10.38 8.28
CA LYS A 46 7.92 -11.02 7.14
C LYS A 46 6.94 -11.60 6.12
N GLU A 47 5.74 -11.99 6.55
CA GLU A 47 4.72 -12.55 5.68
C GLU A 47 4.18 -11.49 4.72
N THR A 48 3.72 -10.34 5.24
CA THR A 48 3.23 -9.23 4.42
C THR A 48 4.35 -8.70 3.51
N VAL A 49 5.57 -8.52 4.03
CA VAL A 49 6.71 -8.04 3.24
C VAL A 49 7.04 -9.00 2.10
N LYS A 50 7.03 -10.32 2.34
CA LYS A 50 7.24 -11.31 1.29
C LYS A 50 6.14 -11.25 0.25
N ALA A 51 4.87 -11.22 0.67
CA ALA A 51 3.72 -11.16 -0.23
C ALA A 51 3.76 -9.91 -1.14
N ILE A 52 4.18 -8.76 -0.61
CA ILE A 52 4.37 -7.53 -1.40
C ILE A 52 5.47 -7.71 -2.45
N ASN A 53 6.63 -8.24 -2.06
CA ASN A 53 7.73 -8.45 -3.00
C ASN A 53 7.33 -9.41 -4.13
N ASP A 54 6.63 -10.49 -3.80
CA ASP A 54 6.10 -11.45 -4.78
C ASP A 54 5.06 -10.79 -5.71
N ALA A 55 4.18 -9.93 -5.18
CA ALA A 55 3.19 -9.18 -5.95
C ALA A 55 3.83 -8.15 -6.89
N VAL A 56 4.92 -7.51 -6.46
CA VAL A 56 5.70 -6.58 -7.29
C VAL A 56 6.37 -7.34 -8.43
N ASP A 57 6.94 -8.51 -8.18
CA ASP A 57 7.49 -9.37 -9.24
C ASP A 57 6.41 -9.81 -10.24
N ALA A 58 5.24 -10.22 -9.75
CA ALA A 58 4.10 -10.57 -10.60
C ALA A 58 3.65 -9.40 -11.47
N ALA A 59 3.59 -8.17 -10.92
CA ALA A 59 3.24 -6.99 -11.69
C ALA A 59 4.27 -6.67 -12.80
N ILE A 60 5.56 -6.91 -12.54
CA ILE A 60 6.61 -6.78 -13.56
C ILE A 60 6.41 -7.83 -14.66
N GLU A 61 6.14 -9.08 -14.31
CA GLU A 61 5.86 -10.16 -15.26
C GLU A 61 4.63 -9.87 -16.13
N GLU A 62 3.52 -9.43 -15.52
CA GLU A 62 2.29 -9.05 -16.23
C GLU A 62 2.55 -7.88 -17.20
N GLY A 63 3.36 -6.90 -16.79
CA GLY A 63 3.78 -5.79 -17.64
C GLY A 63 4.57 -6.25 -18.88
N ILE A 64 5.55 -7.15 -18.69
CA ILE A 64 6.33 -7.74 -19.79
C ILE A 64 5.43 -8.56 -20.71
N ALA A 65 4.53 -9.37 -20.17
CA ALA A 65 3.60 -10.18 -20.96
C ALA A 65 2.69 -9.31 -21.85
N LYS A 66 2.31 -8.12 -21.37
CA LYS A 66 1.42 -7.20 -22.09
C LYS A 66 2.14 -6.34 -23.13
N PHE A 67 3.34 -5.87 -22.84
CA PHE A 67 4.05 -4.89 -23.68
C PHE A 67 5.30 -5.45 -24.36
N GLY A 68 5.70 -6.69 -24.06
CA GLY A 68 6.94 -7.29 -24.52
C GLY A 68 8.19 -6.69 -23.86
N GLY A 69 9.36 -7.02 -24.40
CA GLY A 69 10.65 -6.46 -23.96
C GLY A 69 11.38 -7.29 -22.90
N LYS A 70 12.48 -6.73 -22.39
CA LYS A 70 13.34 -7.38 -21.37
C LYS A 70 12.86 -7.02 -19.97
N LYS A 71 13.03 -7.95 -19.02
CA LYS A 71 12.75 -7.68 -17.60
C LYS A 71 13.60 -6.47 -17.13
N PRO A 72 12.97 -5.40 -16.62
CA PRO A 72 13.72 -4.24 -16.17
C PRO A 72 14.57 -4.58 -14.95
N ASN A 73 15.70 -3.88 -14.80
CA ASN A 73 16.46 -3.92 -13.56
C ASN A 73 15.64 -3.25 -12.46
N LYS A 74 15.35 -3.97 -11.37
CA LYS A 74 14.59 -3.44 -10.23
C LYS A 74 15.22 -2.18 -9.62
N ALA A 75 16.54 -2.06 -9.63
CA ALA A 75 17.24 -0.87 -9.16
C ALA A 75 17.05 0.37 -10.07
N ALA A 76 16.63 0.16 -11.31
CA ALA A 76 16.41 1.22 -12.29
C ALA A 76 14.95 1.71 -12.35
N ILE A 77 14.04 1.11 -11.57
CA ILE A 77 12.62 1.47 -11.55
C ILE A 77 12.17 1.81 -10.13
N LYS A 78 11.14 2.66 -10.03
CA LYS A 78 10.54 2.98 -8.74
C LYS A 78 9.72 1.80 -8.23
N LEU A 79 10.16 1.20 -7.13
CA LEU A 79 9.41 0.18 -6.42
C LEU A 79 8.48 0.80 -5.37
N PRO A 80 7.34 0.15 -5.05
CA PRO A 80 6.34 0.71 -4.15
C PRO A 80 6.69 0.55 -2.66
N LEU A 81 7.40 -0.51 -2.28
CA LEU A 81 7.83 -0.78 -0.91
C LEU A 81 9.07 0.06 -0.59
N ARG A 82 8.96 0.95 0.39
CA ARG A 82 9.95 1.97 0.75
C ARG A 82 10.39 1.80 2.20
N ASP A 83 11.62 2.16 2.51
CA ASP A 83 12.19 1.95 3.84
C ASP A 83 11.92 3.18 4.74
N GLY A 84 11.15 3.00 5.82
CA GLY A 84 10.85 4.07 6.76
C GLY A 84 12.07 4.53 7.55
N ASP A 85 13.03 3.64 7.84
CA ASP A 85 14.21 3.97 8.64
C ASP A 85 15.24 4.82 7.88
N THR A 86 15.28 4.71 6.55
CA THR A 86 16.29 5.41 5.73
C THR A 86 15.72 6.57 4.93
N GLU A 87 14.40 6.59 4.69
CA GLU A 87 13.78 7.60 3.83
C GLU A 87 12.88 8.59 4.56
N ARG A 88 12.68 8.42 5.88
CA ARG A 88 11.84 9.30 6.70
C ARG A 88 12.56 9.65 8.00
N GLU A 89 12.32 10.86 8.46
CA GLU A 89 12.80 11.38 9.75
C GLU A 89 11.67 11.36 10.82
N ASP A 90 10.54 10.74 10.50
CA ASP A 90 9.36 10.64 11.37
C ASP A 90 9.42 9.34 12.20
N GLU A 91 9.33 9.48 13.52
CA GLU A 91 9.35 8.34 14.47
C GLU A 91 8.27 7.29 14.18
N ALA A 92 7.12 7.69 13.59
CA ALA A 92 6.08 6.74 13.22
C ALA A 92 6.54 5.74 12.16
N TYR A 93 7.54 6.09 11.35
CA TYR A 93 8.10 5.26 10.27
C TYR A 93 9.29 4.40 10.73
N ALA A 94 9.86 4.68 11.91
CA ALA A 94 10.96 3.89 12.46
C ALA A 94 10.52 2.43 12.66
N GLY A 95 11.36 1.48 12.22
CA GLY A 95 11.08 0.05 12.25
C GLY A 95 10.00 -0.41 11.27
N HIS A 96 9.57 0.43 10.33
CA HIS A 96 8.53 0.10 9.35
C HIS A 96 9.04 0.17 7.90
N TRP A 97 8.53 -0.71 7.07
CA TRP A 97 8.39 -0.42 5.64
C TRP A 97 7.14 0.42 5.41
N PHE A 98 7.07 1.15 4.29
CA PHE A 98 5.84 1.82 3.91
C PHE A 98 5.52 1.74 2.42
N ILE A 99 4.23 1.83 2.12
CA ILE A 99 3.70 1.94 0.75
C ILE A 99 2.71 3.10 0.72
N ASN A 100 2.82 3.97 -0.28
CA ASN A 100 1.81 4.99 -0.54
C ASN A 100 0.76 4.44 -1.52
N ALA A 101 -0.38 4.00 -0.99
CA ALA A 101 -1.50 3.49 -1.78
C ALA A 101 -2.50 4.62 -2.11
N ASN A 102 -3.10 4.58 -3.30
CA ASN A 102 -4.13 5.53 -3.68
C ASN A 102 -5.18 4.94 -4.63
N SER A 103 -6.35 5.58 -4.67
CA SER A 103 -7.48 5.20 -5.52
C SER A 103 -8.25 6.44 -6.00
N LYS A 104 -8.87 6.32 -7.18
CA LYS A 104 -9.83 7.32 -7.70
C LYS A 104 -11.20 7.22 -7.01
N THR A 105 -11.57 6.03 -6.55
CA THR A 105 -12.87 5.74 -5.94
C THR A 105 -12.71 5.49 -4.45
N ALA A 106 -13.76 5.81 -3.69
CA ALA A 106 -13.78 5.64 -2.25
C ALA A 106 -13.51 4.17 -1.87
N PRO A 107 -12.63 3.89 -0.90
CA PRO A 107 -12.47 2.57 -0.34
C PRO A 107 -13.69 2.19 0.52
N GLN A 108 -13.93 0.89 0.67
CA GLN A 108 -14.83 0.40 1.70
C GLN A 108 -14.06 0.33 3.02
N ILE A 109 -14.57 1.00 4.05
CA ILE A 109 -13.97 1.02 5.39
C ILE A 109 -14.92 0.30 6.33
N VAL A 110 -14.44 -0.79 6.94
CA VAL A 110 -15.26 -1.74 7.69
C VAL A 110 -14.64 -2.10 9.03
N ASP A 111 -15.49 -2.51 9.96
CA ASP A 111 -15.09 -3.00 11.28
C ASP A 111 -14.59 -4.46 11.23
N LYS A 112 -14.28 -5.02 12.41
CA LYS A 112 -13.84 -6.41 12.56
C LYS A 112 -14.87 -7.46 12.14
N ALA A 113 -16.16 -7.09 12.09
CA ALA A 113 -17.25 -7.92 11.63
C ALA A 113 -17.59 -7.70 10.15
N VAL A 114 -16.76 -6.94 9.42
CA VAL A 114 -16.94 -6.59 8.01
C VAL A 114 -18.23 -5.79 7.78
N LYS A 115 -18.62 -4.97 8.76
CA LYS A 115 -19.71 -4.01 8.63
C LYS A 115 -19.15 -2.63 8.32
N PRO A 116 -19.81 -1.83 7.46
CA PRO A 116 -19.38 -0.47 7.20
C PRO A 116 -19.27 0.34 8.50
N ILE A 117 -18.13 1.01 8.68
CA ILE A 117 -17.95 1.97 9.77
C ILE A 117 -18.73 3.24 9.41
N LEU A 118 -19.58 3.70 10.33
CA LEU A 118 -20.44 4.87 10.14
C LEU A 118 -19.89 6.12 10.84
N ASP A 119 -19.08 5.93 11.88
CA ASP A 119 -18.41 7.00 12.60
C ASP A 119 -16.99 7.18 12.06
N ARG A 120 -16.71 8.37 11.51
CA ARG A 120 -15.42 8.66 10.90
C ARG A 120 -14.29 8.74 11.92
N ASP A 121 -14.60 8.97 13.19
CA ASP A 121 -13.61 9.06 14.27
C ASP A 121 -13.01 7.69 14.62
N GLU A 122 -13.59 6.57 14.15
CA GLU A 122 -13.02 5.23 14.35
C GLU A 122 -11.79 4.95 13.48
N VAL A 123 -11.60 5.69 12.37
CA VAL A 123 -10.47 5.47 11.45
C VAL A 123 -9.80 6.81 11.13
N TYR A 124 -8.58 6.96 11.64
CA TYR A 124 -7.75 8.16 11.52
C TYR A 124 -6.28 7.79 11.28
N SER A 125 -5.42 8.80 11.14
CA SER A 125 -3.97 8.58 11.04
C SER A 125 -3.42 8.30 12.44
N GLY A 126 -2.95 7.08 12.71
CA GLY A 126 -2.46 6.70 14.03
C GLY A 126 -2.51 5.23 14.32
#